data_AF-A0A2K3LK28-F1
#
_entry.id   AF-A0A2K3LK28-F1
#
_cell.length_a   1.000
_cell.length_b   1.000
_cell.length_c   1.000
_cell.angle_alpha   90.00
_cell.angle_beta   90.00
_cell.angle_gamma   90.00
#
_symmetry.space_group_name_H-M   'P 1'
#
loop_
_entity.id
_entity.type
_entity.pdbx_description
1 polymer ?
#
loop_
_entity_poly.entity_id
_entity_poly.type
_entity_poly.pdbx_seq_one_letter_code
_entity_poly.pdbx_strand_id
1 'polypeptide(L)' 'KLLSLFFLLDEESNLIEAADLTFSHKLKNLLDANNCFKEERGGAFSVRHYAEEVIF' A
#
# COMPACT_ATOMS: atom_id res chain seq x y z
N LYS A 1 -10.21 -2.78 12.80
CA LYS A 1 -10.57 -3.53 11.57
C LYS A 1 -9.43 -3.31 10.58
N LEU A 2 -8.55 -4.29 10.38
CA LEU A 2 -7.51 -4.17 9.36
C LEU A 2 -8.20 -4.35 8.00
N LEU A 3 -8.16 -3.34 7.13
CA LEU A 3 -8.49 -3.56 5.72
C LEU A 3 -7.38 -4.44 5.14
N SER A 4 -7.72 -5.39 4.26
CA SER A 4 -6.69 -6.15 3.56
C SER A 4 -6.13 -5.30 2.41
N LEU A 5 -4.89 -5.59 2.00
CA LEU A 5 -4.30 -4.99 0.80
C LEU A 5 -5.22 -5.17 -0.42
N PHE A 6 -5.79 -6.37 -0.58
CA PHE A 6 -6.71 -6.68 -1.67
C PHE A 6 -7.99 -5.84 -1.65
N PHE A 7 -8.54 -5.53 -0.48
CA PHE A 7 -9.72 -4.67 -0.38
C PHE A 7 -9.41 -3.23 -0.80
N LEU A 8 -8.28 -2.68 -0.35
CA LEU A 8 -7.86 -1.33 -0.75
C LEU A 8 -7.58 -1.26 -2.26
N LEU A 9 -7.02 -2.33 -2.82
CA LEU A 9 -6.73 -2.41 -4.26
C LEU A 9 -8.02 -2.44 -5.06
N ASP A 10 -8.98 -3.26 -4.63
CA ASP A 10 -10.31 -3.33 -5.25
C ASP A 10 -11.05 -1.99 -5.15
N GLU A 11 -11.04 -1.34 -3.98
CA GLU A 11 -11.66 -0.03 -3.79
C GLU A 11 -11.03 1.03 -4.70
N GLU A 12 -9.69 1.13 -4.73
CA GLU A 12 -8.99 2.12 -5.55
C GLU A 12 -9.20 1.87 -7.04
N SER A 13 -9.14 0.61 -7.49
CA SER A 13 -9.29 0.24 -8.91
C SER A 13 -10.66 0.57 -9.48
N ASN A 14 -11.67 0.77 -8.62
CA ASN A 14 -13.02 1.16 -9.02
C ASN A 14 -13.21 2.70 -9.10
N LEU A 15 -12.17 3.51 -8.79
CA LEU A 15 -12.21 4.96 -8.90
C LEU A 15 -11.89 5.43 -10.33
N ILE A 16 -12.57 6.50 -10.75
CA ILE A 16 -12.32 7.13 -12.06
C ILE A 16 -10.90 7.72 -12.14
N GLU A 17 -10.38 8.18 -11.00
CA GLU A 17 -9.05 8.79 -10.87
C GLU A 17 -8.07 7.88 -10.10
N ALA A 18 -8.24 6.56 -10.22
CA ALA A 18 -7.37 5.59 -9.59
C ALA A 18 -5.90 5.84 -9.95
N ALA A 19 -5.02 5.86 -8.95
CA ALA A 19 -3.60 6.00 -9.15
C ALA A 19 -2.79 5.19 -8.14
N ASP A 20 -1.63 4.69 -8.56
CA ASP A 20 -0.72 3.95 -7.67
C ASP A 20 -0.29 4.81 -6.47
N LEU A 21 -0.14 6.12 -6.67
CA LEU A 21 0.19 7.06 -5.61
C LEU A 21 -0.92 7.18 -4.54
N THR A 22 -2.18 7.21 -4.95
CA THR A 22 -3.30 7.27 -4.00
C THR A 22 -3.48 5.93 -3.28
N PHE A 23 -3.26 4.82 -3.98
CA PHE A 23 -3.21 3.49 -3.39
C PHE A 23 -2.10 3.36 -2.33
N SER A 24 -0.84 3.69 -2.68
CA SER A 24 0.31 3.58 -1.77
C SER A 24 0.12 4.40 -0.50
N HIS A 25 -0.45 5.60 -0.65
CA HIS A 25 -0.71 6.50 0.46
C HIS A 25 -1.84 5.99 1.36
N LYS A 26 -2.93 5.46 0.80
CA LYS A 26 -4.00 4.81 1.57
C LYS A 26 -3.47 3.59 2.33
N LEU A 27 -2.63 2.79 1.68
CA LEU A 27 -2.01 1.60 2.27
C LEU A 27 -1.06 1.98 3.41
N LYS A 28 -0.26 3.03 3.25
CA LYS A 28 0.56 3.60 4.33
C LYS A 28 -0.28 4.04 5.53
N ASN A 29 -1.33 4.83 5.30
CA ASN A 29 -2.18 5.33 6.38
C ASN A 29 -2.86 4.20 7.17
N LEU A 30 -3.19 3.10 6.49
CA LEU A 30 -3.72 1.91 7.16
C LEU A 30 -2.65 1.20 8.00
N LEU A 31 -1.41 1.21 7.52
CA LEU A 31 -0.26 0.53 8.10
C LEU A 31 0.62 1.47 8.94
N ASP A 32 0.11 2.63 9.37
CA ASP A 32 0.90 3.73 9.96
C ASP A 32 1.67 3.34 11.23
N ALA A 33 1.33 2.22 11.86
CA ALA A 33 2.05 1.63 13.00
C ALA A 33 2.94 0.40 12.64
N ASN A 34 3.04 0.04 11.37
CA ASN A 34 3.73 -1.15 10.89
C ASN A 34 5.06 -0.80 10.21
N ASN A 35 6.14 -1.02 10.94
CA ASN A 35 7.52 -0.83 10.48
C ASN A 35 7.90 -1.70 9.27
N CYS A 36 7.04 -2.65 8.87
CA CYS A 36 7.23 -3.50 7.71
C CYS A 36 6.72 -2.88 6.41
N PHE A 37 6.12 -1.69 6.42
CA PHE A 37 5.69 -1.00 5.20
C PHE A 37 6.45 0.31 5.01
N LYS A 38 6.83 0.61 3.77
CA LYS A 38 7.45 1.88 3.40
C LYS A 38 6.92 2.35 2.06
N GLU A 39 6.43 3.58 2.03
CA GLU A 39 6.03 4.25 0.79
C GLU A 39 7.26 4.85 0.09
N GLU A 40 7.35 4.67 -1.22
CA GLU A 40 8.41 5.19 -2.08
C GLU A 40 7.85 6.26 -3.04
N ARG A 41 8.73 6.85 -3.87
CA ARG A 41 8.30 7.87 -4.85
C ARG A 41 7.51 7.24 -5.99
N GLY A 42 6.49 7.96 -6.44
CA GLY A 42 5.75 7.61 -7.66
C GLY A 42 4.74 6.48 -7.49
N GLY A 43 4.28 6.20 -6.26
CA GLY A 43 3.30 5.13 -5.98
C GLY A 43 3.92 3.76 -5.71
N ALA A 44 5.24 3.62 -5.89
CA ALA A 44 5.95 2.43 -5.44
C ALA A 44 5.93 2.30 -3.91
N PHE A 45 6.07 1.09 -3.41
CA PHE A 45 6.20 0.83 -1.97
C PHE A 45 6.99 -0.46 -1.72
N SER A 46 7.56 -0.60 -0.52
CA SER A 46 8.21 -1.83 -0.09
C SER A 46 7.51 -2.44 1.12
N VAL A 47 7.56 -3.77 1.18
CA VAL A 47 7.06 -4.56 2.30
C VAL A 47 8.15 -5.49 2.80
N ARG A 48 8.43 -5.44 4.10
CA ARG A 48 9.33 -6.38 4.79
C ARG A 48 8.54 -7.60 5.25
N HIS A 49 8.85 -8.72 4.63
CA HIS A 49 8.37 -10.04 5.03
C HIS A 49 9.39 -10.74 5.93
N TYR A 50 9.06 -11.93 6.41
CA TYR A 50 9.97 -12.74 7.23
C TYR A 50 11.29 -13.11 6.53
N ALA A 51 11.29 -13.17 5.18
CA ALA A 51 12.46 -13.50 4.39
C ALA A 51 13.31 -12.27 4.07
N GLU A 52 12.69 -11.19 3.60
CA GLU A 52 13.35 -9.96 3.17
C GLU A 52 12.34 -8.84 2.86
N GLU A 53 12.85 -7.70 2.41
CA GLU A 53 12.07 -6.56 1.92
C GLU A 53 11.93 -6.62 0.40
N VAL A 54 10.69 -6.54 -0.10
CA VAL A 54 10.38 -6.56 -1.55
C VAL A 54 9.68 -5.27 -1.95
N ILE A 55 10.04 -4.78 -3.14
CA ILE A 55 9.52 -3.55 -3.74
C ILE A 55 8.41 -3.91 -4.73
N PHE A 56 7.34 -3.13 -4.71
CA PHE A 56 6.18 -3.19 -5.58
C PHE A 56 5.95 -1.85 -6.26
#